data_AF-A0A959GTI7-F1
#
_entry.id   AF-A0A959GTI7-F1
#
_cell.length_a   1.000
_cell.length_b   1.000
_cell.length_c   1.000
_cell.angle_alpha   90.00
_cell.angle_beta   90.00
_cell.angle_gamma   90.00
#
_symmetry.space_group_name_H-M   'P 1'
#
loop_
_entity.id
_entity.type
_entity.pdbx_description
1 polymer ?
#
loop_
_entity_poly.entity_id
_entity_poly.type
_entity_poly.pdbx_seq_one_letter_code
_entity_poly.pdbx_strand_id
1 'polypeptide(L)'
;MSTKFFLYLEWKVSFINNCLDEIMRKWINHAFKWYYQQRYKDIQRYMDHPHEVQRALLRQLLDAAKHTEWGRKYYFRSVKTPEDFARQLPIQDYDSLRPYIERMMMGEKDVLWSGQVRWFSKSSGTTSSRSKFIPVPNQNLKQCHIRGTWDTMALLYHNRPDAR
;
A
#
# COMPACT_ATOMS: atom_id res chain seq x y z
N MET A 1 -10.62 2.00 -58.62
CA MET A 1 -11.02 1.33 -57.36
C MET A 1 -12.20 2.13 -56.80
N SER A 2 -13.37 1.52 -56.60
CA SER A 2 -14.61 2.25 -56.27
C SER A 2 -14.58 2.77 -54.83
N THR A 3 -15.00 4.01 -54.60
CA THR A 3 -15.16 4.63 -53.27
C THR A 3 -15.99 3.76 -52.31
N LYS A 4 -16.93 2.96 -52.84
CA LYS A 4 -17.72 2.00 -52.05
C LYS A 4 -16.88 0.86 -51.45
N PHE A 5 -15.82 0.43 -52.13
CA PHE A 5 -14.92 -0.61 -51.62
C PHE A 5 -14.02 -0.09 -50.50
N PHE A 6 -13.56 1.16 -50.61
CA PHE A 6 -12.75 1.80 -49.58
C PHE A 6 -13.55 2.02 -48.28
N LEU A 7 -14.78 2.54 -48.38
CA LEU A 7 -15.67 2.72 -47.23
C LEU A 7 -16.05 1.38 -46.56
N TYR A 8 -16.19 0.30 -47.33
CA TYR A 8 -16.44 -1.04 -46.78
C TYR A 8 -15.25 -1.58 -45.98
N LEU A 9 -14.02 -1.35 -46.45
CA LEU A 9 -12.80 -1.71 -45.74
C LEU A 9 -12.64 -0.92 -44.45
N GLU A 10 -12.85 0.40 -44.47
CA GLU A 10 -12.83 1.23 -43.26
C GLU A 10 -13.89 0.80 -42.25
N TRP A 11 -15.12 0.53 -42.71
CA TRP A 11 -16.18 0.01 -41.84
C TRP A 11 -15.82 -1.35 -41.24
N LYS A 12 -15.26 -2.27 -42.04
CA LYS A 12 -14.87 -3.61 -41.56
C LYS A 12 -13.74 -3.54 -40.54
N VAL A 13 -12.75 -2.67 -40.76
CA VAL A 13 -11.66 -2.43 -39.80
C VAL A 13 -12.21 -1.80 -38.51
N SER A 14 -13.06 -0.78 -38.61
CA SER A 14 -13.71 -0.14 -37.44
C SER A 14 -14.57 -1.12 -36.65
N PHE A 15 -15.36 -1.96 -37.33
CA PHE A 15 -16.19 -2.98 -36.71
C PHE A 15 -15.36 -4.04 -35.96
N ILE A 16 -14.26 -4.51 -36.57
CA ILE A 16 -13.34 -5.46 -35.92
C ILE A 16 -12.69 -4.82 -34.69
N ASN A 17 -12.20 -3.58 -34.79
CA ASN A 17 -11.59 -2.87 -33.66
C ASN A 17 -12.58 -2.69 -32.51
N ASN A 18 -13.81 -2.25 -32.78
CA ASN A 18 -14.85 -2.12 -31.75
C ASN A 18 -15.19 -3.45 -31.08
N CYS A 19 -15.25 -4.55 -31.85
CA CYS A 19 -15.49 -5.89 -31.32
C CYS A 19 -14.33 -6.37 -30.44
N LEU A 20 -13.09 -6.14 -30.87
CA LEU A 20 -11.88 -6.45 -30.09
C LEU A 20 -11.83 -5.62 -28.79
N ASP A 21 -12.18 -4.34 -28.84
CA ASP A 21 -12.25 -3.46 -27.68
C ASP A 21 -13.33 -3.91 -26.69
N GLU A 22 -14.49 -4.35 -27.17
CA GLU A 22 -15.56 -4.88 -26.33
C GLU A 22 -15.15 -6.19 -25.65
N ILE A 23 -14.53 -7.11 -26.41
CA ILE A 23 -13.98 -8.37 -25.88
C ILE A 23 -12.90 -8.06 -24.84
N MET A 24 -11.97 -7.16 -25.14
CA MET A 24 -10.90 -6.75 -24.24
C MET A 24 -11.44 -6.15 -22.95
N ARG A 25 -12.43 -5.26 -23.02
CA ARG A 25 -13.13 -4.71 -21.84
C ARG A 25 -13.76 -5.80 -20.97
N LYS A 26 -14.45 -6.77 -21.58
CA LYS A 26 -15.06 -7.89 -20.82
C LYS A 26 -14.00 -8.70 -20.07
N TRP A 27 -12.87 -8.99 -20.72
CA TRP A 27 -11.75 -9.69 -20.08
C TRP A 27 -11.13 -8.88 -18.94
N ILE A 28 -10.87 -7.59 -19.16
CA ILE A 28 -10.33 -6.68 -18.14
C ILE A 28 -11.27 -6.63 -16.93
N ASN A 29 -12.57 -6.43 -17.17
CA ASN A 29 -13.57 -6.39 -16.10
C ASN A 29 -13.64 -7.71 -15.33
N HIS A 30 -13.59 -8.84 -16.02
CA HIS A 30 -13.55 -10.16 -15.38
C HIS A 30 -12.31 -10.33 -14.50
N ALA A 31 -11.13 -9.94 -15.01
CA ALA A 31 -9.89 -9.99 -14.27
C ALA A 31 -9.92 -9.12 -13.01
N PHE A 32 -10.42 -7.88 -13.10
CA PHE A 32 -10.60 -7.00 -11.96
C PHE A 32 -11.59 -7.56 -10.93
N LYS A 33 -12.74 -8.07 -11.39
CA LYS A 33 -13.73 -8.67 -10.50
C LYS A 33 -13.15 -9.86 -9.73
N TRP A 34 -12.40 -10.73 -10.42
CA TRP A 34 -11.69 -11.83 -9.79
C TRP A 34 -10.66 -11.34 -8.76
N TYR A 35 -9.85 -10.33 -9.13
CA TYR A 35 -8.86 -9.74 -8.21
C TYR A 35 -9.51 -9.15 -6.95
N TYR A 36 -10.59 -8.39 -7.11
CA TYR A 36 -11.36 -7.83 -6.01
C TYR A 36 -11.97 -8.89 -5.10
N GLN A 37 -12.45 -10.00 -5.66
CA GLN A 37 -12.91 -11.14 -4.87
C GLN A 37 -11.78 -11.75 -4.02
N GLN A 38 -10.57 -11.89 -4.56
CA GLN A 38 -9.44 -12.36 -3.76
C GLN A 38 -9.04 -11.35 -2.68
N ARG A 39 -9.02 -10.04 -3.01
CA ARG A 39 -8.75 -8.99 -2.02
C ARG A 39 -9.78 -8.98 -0.89
N TYR A 40 -11.05 -9.18 -1.21
CA TYR A 40 -12.11 -9.26 -0.20
C TYR A 40 -11.89 -10.43 0.76
N LYS A 41 -11.46 -11.61 0.27
CA LYS A 41 -11.09 -12.75 1.14
C LYS A 41 -9.95 -12.41 2.09
N ASP A 42 -8.95 -11.64 1.63
CA ASP A 42 -7.88 -11.17 2.52
C ASP A 42 -8.43 -10.26 3.62
N ILE A 43 -9.36 -9.35 3.27
CA ILE A 43 -10.03 -8.48 4.25
C ILE A 43 -10.83 -9.31 5.26
N GLN A 44 -11.57 -10.33 4.81
CA GLN A 44 -12.26 -11.27 5.69
C GLN A 44 -11.30 -11.97 6.65
N ARG A 45 -10.17 -12.48 6.14
CA ARG A 45 -9.13 -13.08 6.99
C ARG A 45 -8.63 -12.10 8.07
N TYR A 46 -8.49 -10.81 7.75
CA TYR A 46 -8.09 -9.81 8.75
C TYR A 46 -9.12 -9.65 9.88
N MET A 47 -10.41 -9.79 9.56
CA MET A 47 -11.51 -9.71 10.51
C MET A 47 -11.69 -11.01 11.30
N ASP A 48 -11.53 -12.16 10.66
CA ASP A 48 -11.74 -13.48 11.26
C ASP A 48 -10.54 -13.92 12.13
N HIS A 49 -9.32 -13.49 11.79
CA HIS A 49 -8.08 -13.87 12.47
C HIS A 49 -7.19 -12.67 12.86
N PRO A 50 -7.72 -11.65 13.54
CA PRO A 50 -7.03 -10.37 13.75
C PRO A 50 -5.73 -10.51 14.53
N HIS A 51 -5.70 -11.37 15.56
CA HIS A 51 -4.50 -11.58 16.37
C HIS A 51 -3.37 -12.26 15.60
N GLU A 52 -3.67 -13.24 14.75
CA GLU A 52 -2.67 -13.90 13.90
C GLU A 52 -2.07 -12.90 12.91
N VAL A 53 -2.94 -12.14 12.23
CA VAL A 53 -2.55 -11.13 11.24
C VAL A 53 -1.68 -10.05 11.88
N GLN A 54 -2.05 -9.54 13.06
CA GLN A 54 -1.26 -8.54 13.78
C GLN A 54 0.11 -9.09 14.22
N ARG A 55 0.19 -10.34 14.72
CA ARG A 55 1.48 -10.96 15.07
C ARG A 55 2.38 -11.14 13.86
N ALA A 56 1.82 -11.58 12.73
CA ALA A 56 2.57 -11.74 11.49
C ALA A 56 3.08 -10.38 10.97
N LEU A 57 2.24 -9.35 10.99
CA LEU A 57 2.61 -8.00 10.61
C LEU A 57 3.72 -7.44 11.51
N LEU A 58 3.58 -7.55 12.83
CA LEU A 58 4.62 -7.11 13.78
C LEU A 58 5.96 -7.79 13.48
N ARG A 59 5.96 -9.12 13.27
CA ARG A 59 7.17 -9.86 12.92
C ARG A 59 7.80 -9.37 11.62
N GLN A 60 6.99 -9.11 10.59
CA GLN A 60 7.46 -8.56 9.32
C GLN A 60 8.09 -7.17 9.50
N LEU A 61 7.46 -6.29 10.27
CA LEU A 61 7.94 -4.93 10.51
C LEU A 61 9.27 -4.94 11.30
N LEU A 62 9.35 -5.78 12.35
CA LEU A 62 10.57 -5.95 13.14
C LEU A 62 11.70 -6.53 12.30
N ASP A 63 11.42 -7.55 11.49
CA ASP A 63 12.42 -8.19 10.65
C ASP A 63 12.99 -7.20 9.63
N ALA A 64 12.11 -6.39 9.02
CA ALA A 64 12.50 -5.33 8.10
C ALA A 64 13.36 -4.28 8.80
N ALA A 65 13.04 -3.88 10.03
CA ALA A 65 13.71 -2.78 10.73
C ALA A 65 14.89 -3.19 11.64
N LYS A 66 15.15 -4.47 11.88
CA LYS A 66 16.14 -4.95 12.88
C LYS A 66 17.59 -4.49 12.67
N HIS A 67 17.92 -4.01 11.47
CA HIS A 67 19.25 -3.53 11.10
C HIS A 67 19.39 -2.01 11.14
N THR A 68 18.30 -1.28 11.35
CA THR A 68 18.33 0.18 11.44
C THR A 68 18.98 0.62 12.74
N GLU A 69 19.40 1.88 12.82
CA GLU A 69 19.83 2.49 14.10
C GLU A 69 18.77 2.29 15.17
N TRP A 70 17.50 2.55 14.84
CA TRP A 70 16.38 2.38 15.77
C TRP A 70 16.19 0.92 16.20
N GLY A 71 16.23 -0.01 15.25
CA GLY A 71 16.07 -1.44 15.54
C GLY A 71 17.22 -2.01 16.36
N ARG A 72 18.44 -1.50 16.18
CA ARG A 72 19.59 -1.82 17.04
C ARG A 72 19.45 -1.22 18.44
N LYS A 73 19.04 0.05 18.54
CA LYS A 73 18.82 0.76 19.80
C LYS A 73 17.83 0.04 20.72
N TYR A 74 16.77 -0.53 20.15
CA TYR A 74 15.73 -1.24 20.90
C TYR A 74 15.73 -2.75 20.66
N TYR A 75 16.87 -3.33 20.25
CA TYR A 75 17.11 -4.77 20.18
C TYR A 75 16.03 -5.59 19.44
N PHE A 76 15.49 -5.09 18.33
CA PHE A 76 14.39 -5.74 17.57
C PHE A 76 14.68 -7.18 17.15
N ARG A 77 15.96 -7.57 17.01
CA ARG A 77 16.35 -8.97 16.74
C ARG A 77 15.96 -9.96 17.85
N SER A 78 15.84 -9.46 19.08
CA SER A 78 15.54 -10.28 20.27
C SER A 78 14.04 -10.41 20.54
N VAL A 79 13.22 -9.58 19.91
CA VAL A 79 11.77 -9.55 20.10
C VAL A 79 11.14 -10.79 19.47
N LYS A 80 10.48 -11.62 20.28
CA LYS A 80 9.78 -12.83 19.82
C LYS A 80 8.26 -12.73 19.96
N THR A 81 7.82 -11.92 20.90
CA THR A 81 6.41 -11.75 21.26
C THR A 81 6.00 -10.27 21.27
N PRO A 82 4.70 -9.95 21.13
CA PRO A 82 4.21 -8.59 21.33
C PRO A 82 4.56 -8.00 22.71
N GLU A 83 4.62 -8.84 23.74
CA GLU A 83 4.99 -8.46 25.10
C GLU A 83 6.47 -8.10 25.20
N ASP A 84 7.35 -8.79 24.48
CA ASP A 84 8.76 -8.38 24.35
C ASP A 84 8.88 -7.02 23.68
N PHE A 85 8.11 -6.79 22.61
CA PHE A 85 8.12 -5.52 21.89
C PHE A 85 7.69 -4.37 22.80
N ALA A 86 6.58 -4.54 23.52
CA ALA A 86 6.04 -3.53 24.43
C ALA A 86 6.99 -3.22 25.60
N ARG A 87 7.76 -4.20 26.07
CA ARG A 87 8.78 -3.99 27.12
C ARG A 87 10.04 -3.30 26.60
N GLN A 88 10.46 -3.58 25.36
CA GLN A 88 11.71 -3.07 24.81
C GLN A 88 11.57 -1.67 24.22
N LEU A 89 10.45 -1.36 23.57
CA LEU A 89 10.21 -0.07 22.92
C LEU A 89 9.31 0.82 23.79
N PRO A 90 9.85 1.85 24.45
CA PRO A 90 9.02 2.83 25.15
C PRO A 90 8.16 3.62 24.15
N ILE A 91 6.99 4.05 24.60
CA ILE A 91 6.08 4.91 23.82
C ILE A 91 6.84 6.18 23.41
N GLN A 92 6.70 6.57 22.14
CA GLN A 92 7.35 7.73 21.55
C GLN A 92 6.33 8.79 21.18
N ASP A 93 6.75 10.05 21.27
CA ASP A 93 6.05 11.17 20.66
C ASP A 93 6.78 11.63 19.37
N TYR A 94 6.27 12.68 18.74
CA TYR A 94 6.88 13.19 17.51
C TYR A 94 8.23 13.88 17.79
N ASP A 95 8.34 14.60 18.90
CA ASP A 95 9.53 15.40 19.19
C ASP A 95 10.73 14.52 19.57
N SER A 96 10.49 13.36 20.19
CA SER A 96 11.51 12.34 20.44
C SER A 96 12.03 11.71 19.13
N LEU A 97 11.18 11.59 18.12
CA LEU A 97 11.52 11.06 16.80
C LEU A 97 12.06 12.10 15.82
N ARG A 98 11.77 13.39 16.05
CA ARG A 98 12.10 14.49 15.14
C ARG A 98 13.58 14.51 14.70
N PRO A 99 14.59 14.33 15.59
CA PRO A 99 15.98 14.31 15.16
C PRO A 99 16.31 13.19 14.16
N TYR A 100 15.66 12.03 14.32
CA TYR A 100 15.83 10.89 13.40
C TYR A 100 15.12 11.14 12.07
N ILE A 101 13.94 11.75 12.10
CA ILE A 101 13.19 12.13 10.91
C ILE A 101 13.95 13.17 10.08
N GLU A 102 14.51 14.20 10.73
CA GLU A 102 15.30 15.24 10.05
C GLU A 102 16.54 14.65 9.35
N ARG A 103 17.24 13.71 10.01
CA ARG A 103 18.34 12.94 9.40
C ARG A 103 17.90 12.14 8.17
N MET A 104 16.75 11.46 8.25
CA MET A 104 16.18 10.75 7.11
C MET A 104 15.81 11.70 5.96
N MET A 105 15.30 12.90 6.27
CA MET A 105 15.00 13.93 5.26
C MET A 105 16.26 14.46 4.56
N MET A 106 17.40 14.48 5.26
CA MET A 106 18.72 14.77 4.67
C MET A 106 19.27 13.59 3.84
N GLY A 107 18.52 12.49 3.74
CA GLY A 107 18.84 11.35 2.91
C GLY A 107 19.60 10.23 3.62
N GLU A 108 19.76 10.32 4.94
CA GLU A 108 20.38 9.26 5.73
C GLU A 108 19.56 7.97 5.67
N LYS A 109 20.25 6.83 5.54
CA LYS A 109 19.65 5.50 5.36
C LYS A 109 19.62 4.75 6.69
N ASP A 110 18.69 3.80 6.79
CA ASP A 110 18.65 2.82 7.89
C ASP A 110 18.56 3.46 9.28
N VAL A 111 17.83 4.58 9.41
CA VAL A 111 17.65 5.31 10.68
C VAL A 111 16.45 4.74 11.47
N LEU A 112 15.21 5.13 11.12
CA LEU A 112 13.98 4.56 11.70
C LEU A 112 13.45 3.37 10.89
N TRP A 113 13.71 3.38 9.58
CA TRP A 113 13.26 2.36 8.64
C TRP A 113 14.39 1.99 7.69
N SER A 114 14.38 0.75 7.19
CA SER A 114 15.45 0.23 6.34
C SER A 114 15.47 0.88 4.97
N GLY A 115 16.69 1.12 4.48
CA GLY A 115 16.97 1.86 3.26
C GLY A 115 16.78 3.37 3.42
N GLN A 116 16.68 4.05 2.28
CA GLN A 116 16.45 5.49 2.20
C GLN A 116 14.95 5.78 2.03
N VAL A 117 14.40 6.67 2.85
CA VAL A 117 13.03 7.18 2.67
C VAL A 117 13.08 8.49 1.88
N ARG A 118 12.37 8.53 0.74
CA ARG A 118 12.34 9.69 -0.16
C ARG A 118 11.07 10.54 -0.02
N TRP A 119 9.99 9.94 0.47
CA TRP A 119 8.69 10.56 0.55
C TRP A 119 8.34 10.84 2.00
N PHE A 120 7.81 12.04 2.26
CA PHE A 120 7.35 12.46 3.58
C PHE A 120 6.00 13.14 3.42
N SER A 121 5.01 12.71 4.19
CA SER A 121 3.74 13.41 4.25
C SER A 121 3.83 14.54 5.28
N LYS A 122 3.40 15.73 4.89
CA LYS A 122 3.25 16.87 5.80
C LYS A 122 1.88 16.77 6.48
N SER A 123 1.86 16.63 7.79
CA SER A 123 0.61 16.75 8.56
C SER A 123 0.42 18.20 9.04
N SER A 124 -0.84 18.63 9.09
CA SER A 124 -1.26 20.00 9.40
C SER A 124 -1.21 20.36 10.89
N GLY A 125 -0.43 19.62 11.71
CA GLY A 125 -0.46 19.66 13.18
C GLY A 125 -0.73 21.05 13.79
N THR A 126 -1.77 21.13 14.63
CA THR A 126 -2.45 22.36 15.05
C THR A 126 -1.88 23.04 16.30
N THR A 127 -0.74 22.59 16.83
CA THR A 127 -0.25 23.03 18.17
C THR A 127 1.24 23.36 18.25
N SER A 128 2.02 23.12 17.20
CA SER A 128 3.40 23.61 17.09
C SER A 128 3.53 24.36 15.77
N SER A 129 4.11 25.56 15.78
CA SER A 129 4.32 26.43 14.59
C SER A 129 5.13 25.78 13.45
N ARG A 130 5.60 24.54 13.62
CA ARG A 130 6.34 23.74 12.65
C ARG A 130 5.53 22.51 12.24
N SER A 131 5.39 22.29 10.94
CA SER A 131 4.68 21.13 10.40
C SER A 131 5.41 19.83 10.74
N LYS A 132 4.64 18.78 11.06
CA LYS A 132 5.19 17.44 11.33
C LYS A 132 5.32 16.67 10.01
N PHE A 133 6.49 16.09 9.76
CA PHE A 133 6.81 15.28 8.60
C PHE A 133 6.82 13.82 9.00
N ILE A 134 5.99 13.00 8.34
CA ILE A 134 5.89 11.58 8.61
C ILE A 134 6.59 10.84 7.47
N PRO A 135 7.63 10.02 7.75
CA PRO A 135 8.29 9.23 6.71
C PRO A 135 7.30 8.27 6.03
N VAL A 136 7.34 8.22 4.71
CA VAL A 136 6.53 7.30 3.89
C VAL A 136 7.48 6.37 3.11
N PRO A 137 7.91 5.25 3.70
CA PRO A 137 8.71 4.26 2.99
C PRO A 137 7.98 3.69 1.77
N ASN A 138 8.72 3.26 0.75
CA ASN A 138 8.13 2.60 -0.43
C ASN A 138 7.27 1.38 -0.07
N GLN A 139 7.62 0.65 0.99
CA GLN A 139 6.82 -0.46 1.49
C GLN A 139 5.45 0.02 1.98
N ASN A 140 5.39 1.12 2.75
CA ASN A 140 4.13 1.70 3.19
C ASN A 140 3.30 2.22 2.00
N LEU A 141 3.92 2.89 1.03
CA LEU A 141 3.23 3.36 -0.17
C LEU A 141 2.54 2.21 -0.93
N LYS A 142 3.24 1.07 -1.12
CA LYS A 142 2.71 -0.08 -1.85
C LYS A 142 1.72 -0.91 -1.02
N GLN A 143 2.07 -1.23 0.22
CA GLN A 143 1.34 -2.18 1.05
C GLN A 143 0.22 -1.54 1.86
N CYS A 144 0.23 -0.22 2.05
CA CYS A 144 -0.81 0.53 2.74
C CYS A 144 -1.56 1.44 1.77
N HIS A 145 -0.92 2.50 1.26
CA HIS A 145 -1.63 3.52 0.48
C HIS A 145 -2.27 2.98 -0.81
N ILE A 146 -1.49 2.34 -1.68
CA ILE A 146 -2.00 1.79 -2.95
C ILE A 146 -2.93 0.60 -2.69
N ARG A 147 -2.57 -0.27 -1.75
CA ARG A 147 -3.40 -1.43 -1.36
C ARG A 147 -4.75 -1.01 -0.80
N GLY A 148 -4.81 0.04 0.01
CA GLY A 148 -6.05 0.57 0.57
C GLY A 148 -7.04 1.03 -0.50
N THR A 149 -6.54 1.59 -1.61
CA THR A 149 -7.38 1.91 -2.78
C THR A 149 -8.01 0.65 -3.37
N TRP A 150 -7.23 -0.41 -3.55
CA TRP A 150 -7.77 -1.69 -4.02
C TRP A 150 -8.75 -2.33 -3.04
N ASP A 151 -8.50 -2.20 -1.74
CA ASP A 151 -9.38 -2.72 -0.69
C ASP A 151 -10.72 -1.97 -0.67
N THR A 152 -10.69 -0.67 -0.94
CA THR A 152 -11.90 0.15 -1.12
C THR A 152 -12.73 -0.34 -2.29
N MET A 153 -12.09 -0.61 -3.44
CA MET A 153 -12.78 -1.14 -4.61
C MET A 153 -13.32 -2.56 -4.36
N ALA A 154 -12.55 -3.40 -3.67
CA ALA A 154 -13.00 -4.74 -3.29
C ALA A 154 -14.25 -4.70 -2.39
N LEU A 155 -14.28 -3.80 -1.40
CA LEU A 155 -15.45 -3.58 -0.55
C LEU A 155 -16.64 -3.05 -1.35
N LEU A 156 -16.42 -2.10 -2.26
CA LEU A 156 -17.47 -1.56 -3.13
C LEU A 156 -18.11 -2.66 -3.98
N TYR A 157 -17.29 -3.46 -4.69
CA TYR A 157 -17.77 -4.53 -5.57
C TYR A 157 -18.41 -5.69 -4.80
N HIS A 158 -17.96 -5.94 -3.58
CA HIS A 158 -18.60 -6.92 -2.71
C HIS A 158 -20.00 -6.45 -2.28
N ASN A 159 -20.11 -5.19 -1.84
CA ASN A 159 -21.36 -4.61 -1.35
C ASN A 159 -22.32 -4.22 -2.49
N ARG A 160 -21.83 -4.01 -3.71
CA ARG A 160 -22.60 -3.71 -4.92
C ARG A 160 -22.15 -4.60 -6.08
N PRO A 161 -22.61 -5.85 -6.15
CA PRO A 161 -22.20 -6.81 -7.19
C PRO A 161 -22.60 -6.41 -8.62
N ASP A 162 -23.53 -5.46 -8.75
CA ASP A 162 -24.07 -4.89 -9.98
C ASP A 162 -23.33 -3.62 -10.45
N ALA A 163 -22.37 -3.11 -9.67
CA ALA A 163 -21.52 -2.00 -10.07
C ALA A 163 -20.78 -2.31 -11.39
N ARG A 164 -20.88 -1.39 -12.36
CA ARG A 164 -20.34 -1.50 -13.72
C ARG A 164 -19.04 -0.73 -13.90
#